data_AF-A0A3S0F5Q1-F1
#
_entry.id   AF-A0A3S0F5Q1-F1
#
_cell.length_a   1.000
_cell.length_b   1.000
_cell.length_c   1.000
_cell.angle_alpha   90.00
_cell.angle_beta   90.00
_cell.angle_gamma   90.00
#
_symmetry.space_group_name_H-M   'P 1'
#
loop_
_entity.id
_entity.type
_entity.pdbx_description
1 polymer ?
#
loop_
_entity_poly.entity_id
_entity_poly.type
_entity_poly.pdbx_seq_one_letter_code
_entity_poly.pdbx_strand_id
1 'polypeptide(L)'
;MQKSMIRLLGVTAAFAITGLLAACNDSPCSDSAVLSKVKELFDKQQFGQFIEAPPSVFVVQTKSATEVSTDKDSTKNRCSVLITTDIIEMMRFTKQASEEEIAKIRVEAPKKGFALTTDTLVNYVVQPLANGQNYVTVLP
;
A
#
# COMPACT_ATOMS: atom_id res chain seq x y z
N MET A 1 -25.29 -29.49 66.65
CA MET A 1 -25.16 -30.82 66.01
C MET A 1 -24.57 -30.64 64.62
N GLN A 2 -23.69 -31.57 64.26
CA GLN A 2 -22.69 -31.51 63.21
C GLN A 2 -23.22 -32.02 61.86
N LYS A 3 -22.56 -31.59 60.78
CA LYS A 3 -22.48 -32.18 59.41
C LYS A 3 -23.66 -31.93 58.45
N SER A 4 -23.36 -31.24 57.34
CA SER A 4 -23.08 -31.99 56.10
C SER A 4 -22.37 -31.12 55.06
N MET A 5 -21.25 -31.65 54.55
CA MET A 5 -20.51 -31.19 53.38
C MET A 5 -21.31 -31.48 52.11
N ILE A 6 -21.34 -30.55 51.18
CA ILE A 6 -21.41 -30.87 49.74
C ILE A 6 -20.34 -30.04 49.04
N ARG A 7 -19.25 -30.73 48.66
CA ARG A 7 -18.32 -30.29 47.62
C ARG A 7 -19.04 -30.49 46.29
N LEU A 8 -19.16 -29.43 45.48
CA LEU A 8 -19.38 -29.58 44.05
C LEU A 8 -18.15 -29.09 43.30
N LEU A 9 -17.61 -30.00 42.49
CA LEU A 9 -16.60 -29.75 41.48
C LEU A 9 -17.15 -28.86 40.36
N GLY A 10 -16.26 -28.00 39.86
CA GLY A 10 -16.08 -27.76 38.43
C GLY A 10 -17.07 -26.83 37.75
N VAL A 11 -16.59 -25.66 37.34
CA VAL A 11 -16.61 -25.22 35.92
C VAL A 11 -15.41 -24.30 35.71
N THR A 12 -14.55 -24.68 34.78
CA THR A 12 -13.51 -23.84 34.16
C THR A 12 -14.14 -22.67 33.43
N ALA A 13 -13.92 -21.44 33.89
CA ALA A 13 -14.16 -20.23 33.11
C ALA A 13 -12.83 -19.74 32.53
N ALA A 14 -12.42 -20.36 31.42
CA ALA A 14 -11.47 -19.78 30.49
C ALA A 14 -12.27 -18.98 29.45
N PHE A 15 -11.61 -17.95 28.88
CA PHE A 15 -12.09 -17.04 27.82
C PHE A 15 -13.12 -16.01 28.32
N ALA A 16 -12.88 -14.70 28.22
CA ALA A 16 -12.33 -14.01 27.08
C ALA A 16 -11.20 -13.05 27.50
N ILE A 17 -10.03 -13.29 26.90
CA ILE A 17 -9.08 -12.21 26.64
C ILE A 17 -9.82 -11.27 25.70
N THR A 18 -10.20 -10.10 26.17
CA THR A 18 -10.66 -8.99 25.34
C THR A 18 -9.46 -8.56 24.49
N GLY A 19 -9.27 -9.27 23.38
CA GLY A 19 -8.29 -8.96 22.36
C GLY A 19 -8.64 -7.60 21.76
N LEU A 20 -7.68 -6.69 21.90
CA LEU A 20 -7.40 -5.53 21.05
C LEU A 20 -8.44 -5.25 19.95
N LEU A 21 -9.31 -4.28 20.21
CA LEU A 21 -9.78 -3.38 19.17
C LEU A 21 -9.50 -1.95 19.59
N ALA A 22 -8.22 -1.68 19.86
CA ALA A 22 -7.69 -0.40 19.41
C ALA A 22 -7.69 -0.47 17.89
N ALA A 23 -8.84 -0.18 17.28
CA ALA A 23 -8.84 0.28 15.91
C ALA A 23 -8.01 1.57 15.94
N CYS A 24 -6.70 1.45 15.68
CA CYS A 24 -5.96 2.55 15.11
C CYS A 24 -6.82 2.98 13.94
N ASN A 25 -7.34 4.20 14.01
CA ASN A 25 -8.22 4.78 13.00
C ASN A 25 -7.33 5.12 11.79
N ASP A 26 -6.67 4.10 11.24
CA ASP A 26 -5.74 4.21 10.13
C ASP A 26 -6.58 4.51 8.91
N SER A 27 -6.33 5.67 8.29
CA SER A 27 -7.05 6.07 7.09
C SER A 27 -6.96 4.95 6.05
N PRO A 28 -8.06 4.62 5.34
CA PRO A 28 -8.01 3.61 4.28
C PRO A 28 -7.04 4.00 3.15
N CYS A 29 -6.58 5.25 3.09
CA CYS A 29 -5.49 5.68 2.19
C CYS A 29 -4.15 5.02 2.53
N SER A 30 -3.86 4.72 3.80
CA SER A 30 -2.60 4.09 4.22
C SER A 30 -2.67 2.56 4.33
N ASP A 31 -3.83 1.96 4.05
CA ASP A 31 -4.01 0.53 4.11
C ASP A 31 -3.12 -0.20 3.09
N SER A 32 -2.44 -1.25 3.53
CA SER A 32 -1.46 -1.97 2.69
C SER A 32 -2.09 -2.66 1.47
N ALA A 33 -3.31 -3.18 1.59
CA ALA A 33 -4.01 -3.80 0.48
C ALA A 33 -4.48 -2.74 -0.53
N VAL A 34 -4.94 -1.57 -0.04
CA VAL A 34 -5.25 -0.41 -0.88
C VAL A 34 -4.02 0.05 -1.65
N LEU A 35 -2.89 0.29 -0.97
CA LEU A 35 -1.66 0.75 -1.61
C LEU A 35 -1.09 -0.26 -2.62
N SER A 36 -1.19 -1.55 -2.31
CA SER A 36 -0.85 -2.62 -3.26
C SER A 36 -1.72 -2.55 -4.53
N LYS A 37 -3.02 -2.32 -4.35
CA LYS A 37 -3.94 -2.17 -5.48
C LYS A 37 -3.70 -0.89 -6.29
N VAL A 38 -3.38 0.23 -5.63
CA VAL A 38 -2.97 1.47 -6.30
C VAL A 38 -1.75 1.21 -7.19
N LYS A 39 -0.74 0.52 -6.66
CA LYS A 39 0.45 0.14 -7.44
C LYS A 39 0.07 -0.71 -8.65
N GLU A 40 -0.71 -1.77 -8.46
CA GLU A 40 -1.14 -2.64 -9.57
C GLU A 40 -1.86 -1.87 -10.68
N LEU A 41 -2.77 -0.95 -10.31
CA LEU A 41 -3.49 -0.12 -11.25
C LEU A 41 -2.57 0.89 -11.95
N PHE A 42 -1.61 1.48 -11.22
CA PHE A 42 -0.59 2.35 -11.78
C PHE A 42 0.31 1.60 -12.78
N ASP A 43 0.82 0.42 -12.43
CA ASP A 43 1.61 -0.43 -13.32
C ASP A 43 0.86 -0.70 -14.63
N LYS A 44 -0.43 -1.03 -14.53
CA LYS A 44 -1.31 -1.25 -15.69
C LYS A 44 -1.54 0.01 -16.54
N GLN A 45 -1.55 1.20 -15.94
CA GLN A 45 -1.62 2.45 -16.70
C GLN A 45 -0.32 2.71 -17.48
N GLN A 46 0.84 2.37 -16.90
CA GLN A 46 2.13 2.60 -17.54
C GLN A 46 2.42 1.58 -18.66
N PHE A 47 2.09 0.30 -18.46
CA PHE A 47 2.49 -0.78 -19.35
C PHE A 47 1.35 -1.59 -19.97
N GLY A 48 0.11 -1.25 -19.66
CA GLY A 48 -1.06 -2.04 -20.03
C GLY A 48 -1.23 -3.29 -19.16
N GLN A 49 -2.19 -4.13 -19.54
CA GLN A 49 -2.61 -5.29 -18.73
C GLN A 49 -1.75 -6.55 -18.92
N PHE A 50 -0.80 -6.53 -19.86
CA PHE A 50 -0.04 -7.72 -20.28
C PHE A 50 1.41 -7.74 -19.80
N ILE A 51 1.88 -6.62 -19.25
CA ILE A 51 3.26 -6.45 -18.84
C ILE A 51 3.25 -6.05 -17.37
N GLU A 52 3.77 -6.95 -16.54
CA GLU A 52 3.97 -6.68 -15.12
C GLU A 52 5.40 -6.16 -14.92
N ALA A 53 5.51 -4.93 -14.44
CA ALA A 53 6.80 -4.36 -14.07
C ALA A 53 7.38 -5.08 -12.85
N PRO A 54 8.69 -5.37 -12.82
CA PRO A 54 9.34 -5.88 -11.62
C PRO A 54 9.05 -4.96 -10.42
N PRO A 55 8.93 -5.53 -9.19
CA PRO A 55 8.64 -4.73 -8.00
C PRO A 55 9.65 -3.61 -7.71
N SER A 56 10.85 -3.71 -8.26
CA SER A 56 11.91 -2.70 -8.12
C SER A 56 11.72 -1.46 -9.02
N VAL A 57 10.92 -1.55 -10.08
CA VAL A 57 10.72 -0.44 -11.03
C VAL A 57 9.86 0.67 -10.42
N PHE A 58 8.77 0.29 -9.77
CA PHE A 58 7.84 1.24 -9.15
C PHE A 58 7.70 0.90 -7.66
N VAL A 59 7.98 1.87 -6.80
CA VAL A 59 7.97 1.70 -5.34
C VAL A 59 6.97 2.68 -4.75
N VAL A 60 5.94 2.15 -4.08
CA VAL A 60 4.98 2.98 -3.35
C VAL A 60 5.63 3.51 -2.08
N GLN A 61 5.66 4.83 -1.93
CA GLN A 61 6.14 5.50 -0.72
C GLN A 61 5.03 5.56 0.31
N THR A 62 4.82 4.47 1.06
CA THR A 62 3.68 4.32 1.99
C THR A 62 3.53 5.47 2.99
N LYS A 63 4.65 6.06 3.45
CA LYS A 63 4.66 7.22 4.35
C LYS A 63 4.13 8.52 3.75
N SER A 64 4.00 8.59 2.43
CA SER A 64 3.43 9.75 1.72
C SER A 64 1.92 9.64 1.50
N ALA A 65 1.31 8.49 1.84
CA ALA A 65 -0.12 8.28 1.68
C ALA A 65 -0.90 9.29 2.52
N THR A 66 -1.67 10.14 1.84
CA THR A 66 -2.37 11.27 2.44
C THR A 66 -3.83 11.23 2.02
N GLU A 67 -4.73 11.46 2.95
CA GLU A 67 -6.13 11.73 2.67
C GLU A 67 -6.30 13.21 2.28
N VAL A 68 -6.78 13.46 1.07
CA VAL A 68 -6.84 14.80 0.46
C VAL A 68 -8.17 15.48 0.75
N SER A 69 -9.27 14.72 0.77
CA SER A 69 -10.58 15.23 1.17
C SER A 69 -11.54 14.10 1.55
N THR A 70 -12.23 14.29 2.67
CA THR A 70 -13.53 13.69 2.95
C THR A 70 -14.59 14.74 2.61
N ASP A 71 -15.17 14.67 1.42
CA ASP A 71 -16.44 15.35 1.20
C ASP A 71 -17.39 14.83 2.29
N LYS A 72 -17.93 15.69 3.14
CA LYS A 72 -18.67 15.28 4.35
C LYS A 72 -19.91 14.42 4.05
N ASP A 73 -20.36 14.43 2.79
CA ASP A 73 -21.48 13.65 2.28
C ASP A 73 -21.04 12.47 1.37
N SER A 74 -19.73 12.26 1.20
CA SER A 74 -19.16 11.19 0.37
C SER A 74 -18.76 10.00 1.23
N THR A 75 -19.30 8.83 0.92
CA THR A 75 -18.81 7.56 1.46
C THR A 75 -17.44 7.15 0.88
N LYS A 76 -16.80 8.01 0.09
CA LYS A 76 -15.53 7.77 -0.59
C LYS A 76 -14.45 8.68 -0.04
N ASN A 77 -13.25 8.14 0.12
CA ASN A 77 -12.07 8.88 0.53
C ASN A 77 -11.23 9.20 -0.69
N ARG A 78 -10.87 10.47 -0.88
CA ARG A 78 -9.89 10.88 -1.90
C ARG A 78 -8.52 10.87 -1.26
N CYS A 79 -7.60 10.16 -1.87
CA CYS A 79 -6.27 9.91 -1.36
C CYS A 79 -5.20 10.28 -2.41
N SER A 80 -3.98 10.48 -1.96
CA SER A 80 -2.81 10.64 -2.81
C SER A 80 -1.62 9.88 -2.21
N VAL A 81 -0.74 9.35 -3.05
CA VAL A 81 0.51 8.71 -2.62
C VAL A 81 1.59 8.96 -3.67
N LEU A 82 2.85 9.05 -3.25
CA LEU A 82 3.99 9.06 -4.17
C LEU A 82 4.35 7.63 -4.58
N ILE A 83 4.55 7.44 -5.88
CA ILE A 83 5.22 6.26 -6.44
C ILE A 83 6.55 6.71 -7.01
N THR A 84 7.63 6.18 -6.47
CA THR A 84 8.98 6.39 -6.97
C THR A 84 9.26 5.40 -8.09
N THR A 85 9.64 5.90 -9.25
CA THR A 85 10.16 5.09 -10.35
C THR A 85 11.68 5.04 -10.25
N ASP A 86 12.26 3.84 -10.24
CA ASP A 86 13.71 3.65 -10.41
C ASP A 86 14.02 3.60 -11.92
N ILE A 87 14.72 4.64 -12.40
CA ILE A 87 15.03 4.79 -13.81
C ILE A 87 16.01 3.72 -14.28
N ILE A 88 16.92 3.28 -13.40
CA ILE A 88 17.89 2.23 -13.76
C ILE A 88 17.18 0.89 -13.92
N GLU A 89 16.30 0.53 -12.99
CA GLU A 89 15.53 -0.71 -13.08
C GLU A 89 14.54 -0.66 -14.25
N MET A 90 13.97 0.51 -14.54
CA MET A 90 13.16 0.76 -15.74
C MET A 90 13.94 0.49 -17.03
N MET A 91 15.15 1.05 -17.15
CA MET A 91 16.00 0.87 -18.33
C MET A 91 16.40 -0.59 -18.51
N ARG A 92 16.74 -1.29 -17.42
CA ARG A 92 17.03 -2.72 -17.44
C ARG A 92 15.83 -3.53 -17.90
N PHE A 93 14.66 -3.28 -17.29
CA PHE A 93 13.42 -4.01 -17.60
C PHE A 93 12.99 -3.85 -19.06
N THR A 94 13.06 -2.62 -19.56
CA THR A 94 12.66 -2.29 -20.94
C THR A 94 13.77 -2.53 -21.97
N LYS A 95 14.94 -3.00 -21.54
CA LYS A 95 16.13 -3.24 -22.39
C LYS A 95 16.55 -1.99 -23.19
N GLN A 96 16.40 -0.81 -22.59
CA GLN A 96 16.78 0.45 -23.22
C GLN A 96 18.30 0.68 -23.28
N ALA A 97 19.07 -0.03 -22.44
CA ALA A 97 20.52 0.06 -22.39
C ALA A 97 21.13 -1.28 -21.93
N SER A 98 22.40 -1.52 -22.26
CA SER A 98 23.17 -2.66 -21.76
C SER A 98 23.54 -2.48 -20.28
N GLU A 99 23.97 -3.55 -19.60
CA GLU A 99 24.43 -3.45 -18.20
C GLU A 99 25.68 -2.57 -18.06
N GLU A 100 26.56 -2.54 -19.07
CA GLU A 100 27.73 -1.66 -19.09
C GLU A 100 27.32 -0.19 -19.21
N GLU A 101 26.33 0.11 -20.07
CA GLU A 101 25.76 1.44 -20.22
C GLU A 101 25.04 1.88 -18.94
N ILE A 102 24.25 0.99 -18.34
CA ILE A 102 23.58 1.23 -17.05
C ILE A 102 24.61 1.53 -15.95
N ALA A 103 25.70 0.77 -15.86
CA ALA A 103 26.77 1.00 -14.90
C ALA A 103 27.40 2.39 -15.08
N LYS A 104 27.63 2.80 -16.33
CA LYS A 104 28.15 4.13 -16.67
C LYS A 104 27.16 5.23 -16.29
N ILE A 105 25.87 5.08 -16.64
CA ILE A 105 24.81 6.04 -16.33
C ILE A 105 24.68 6.23 -14.82
N ARG A 106 24.68 5.14 -14.05
CA ARG A 106 24.59 5.19 -12.58
C ARG A 106 25.69 6.06 -11.95
N VAL A 107 26.87 6.12 -12.56
CA VAL A 107 28.01 6.91 -12.08
C VAL A 107 28.02 8.34 -12.64
N GLU A 108 27.68 8.52 -13.92
CA GLU A 108 27.81 9.81 -14.60
C GLU A 108 26.58 10.71 -14.46
N ALA A 109 25.37 10.16 -14.45
CA ALA A 109 24.14 10.95 -14.43
C ALA A 109 24.03 11.82 -13.16
N PRO A 110 24.29 11.32 -11.93
CA PRO A 110 24.27 12.16 -10.74
C PRO A 110 25.31 13.28 -10.77
N LYS A 111 26.50 13.03 -11.35
CA LYS A 111 27.57 14.05 -11.49
C LYS A 111 27.16 15.19 -12.42
N LYS A 112 26.23 14.93 -13.33
CA LYS A 112 25.66 15.90 -14.26
C LYS A 112 24.34 16.51 -13.74
N GLY A 113 23.93 16.18 -12.51
CA GLY A 113 22.72 16.70 -11.89
C GLY A 113 21.43 15.96 -12.28
N PHE A 114 21.52 14.81 -12.94
CA PHE A 114 20.35 13.98 -13.26
C PHE A 114 20.04 13.01 -12.13
N ALA A 115 18.79 12.99 -11.67
CA ALA A 115 18.30 12.01 -10.72
C ALA A 115 18.14 10.63 -11.39
N LEU A 116 18.36 9.56 -10.62
CA LEU A 116 18.13 8.18 -11.06
C LEU A 116 16.75 7.65 -10.63
N THR A 117 15.98 8.48 -9.97
CA THR A 117 14.61 8.20 -9.56
C THR A 117 13.72 9.37 -9.92
N THR A 118 12.43 9.11 -10.08
CA THR A 118 11.42 10.16 -10.24
C THR A 118 10.19 9.81 -9.42
N ASP A 119 9.64 10.79 -8.72
CA ASP A 119 8.43 10.61 -7.91
C ASP A 119 7.22 11.08 -8.71
N THR A 120 6.21 10.22 -8.80
CA THR A 120 4.91 10.54 -9.38
C THR A 120 3.87 10.61 -8.28
N LEU A 121 3.17 11.73 -8.18
CA LEU A 121 2.00 11.86 -7.29
C LEU A 121 0.81 11.15 -7.93
N VAL A 122 0.36 10.06 -7.31
CA VAL A 122 -0.78 9.27 -7.76
C VAL A 122 -1.97 9.58 -6.89
N ASN A 123 -3.02 10.13 -7.50
CA ASN A 123 -4.30 10.37 -6.84
C ASN A 123 -5.22 9.17 -7.03
N TYR A 124 -5.95 8.79 -5.99
CA TYR A 124 -6.88 7.67 -6.05
C TYR A 124 -8.06 7.87 -5.11
N VAL A 125 -9.12 7.11 -5.37
CA VAL A 125 -10.33 7.08 -4.55
C VAL A 125 -10.47 5.70 -3.93
N VAL A 126 -10.78 5.67 -2.63
CA VAL A 126 -11.14 4.46 -1.91
C VAL A 126 -12.62 4.50 -1.58
N GLN A 127 -13.35 3.52 -2.09
CA GLN A 127 -14.78 3.34 -1.84
C GLN A 127 -15.01 2.02 -1.07
N PRO A 128 -15.44 2.08 0.19
CA PRO A 128 -15.89 0.90 0.92
C PRO A 128 -17.08 0.24 0.22
N LEU A 129 -17.08 -1.09 0.17
CA LEU A 129 -18.15 -1.90 -0.38
C LEU A 129 -18.92 -2.60 0.75
N ALA A 130 -20.16 -3.00 0.48
CA ALA A 130 -21.04 -3.66 1.45
C ALA A 130 -20.48 -4.99 1.98
N ASN A 131 -19.54 -5.62 1.26
CA ASN A 131 -18.87 -6.85 1.66
C ASN A 131 -17.64 -6.61 2.57
N GLY A 132 -17.39 -5.37 2.99
CA GLY A 132 -16.25 -4.99 3.83
C GLY A 132 -14.93 -4.80 3.08
N GLN A 133 -14.91 -4.94 1.74
CA GLN A 133 -13.72 -4.67 0.93
C GLN A 133 -13.66 -3.20 0.48
N ASN A 134 -12.46 -2.75 0.15
CA ASN A 134 -12.22 -1.44 -0.45
C ASN A 134 -12.07 -1.55 -1.97
N TYR A 135 -12.88 -0.81 -2.71
CA TYR A 135 -12.69 -0.60 -4.14
C TYR A 135 -11.77 0.60 -4.37
N VAL A 136 -10.73 0.42 -5.17
CA VAL A 136 -9.72 1.44 -5.46
C VAL A 136 -9.85 1.89 -6.91
N THR A 137 -9.86 3.21 -7.13
CA THR A 137 -9.82 3.82 -8.47
C THR A 137 -8.66 4.80 -8.53
N VAL A 138 -7.68 4.55 -9.39
CA VAL A 138 -6.62 5.54 -9.69
C VAL A 138 -7.20 6.60 -10.63
N LEU A 139 -6.99 7.87 -10.28
CA LEU A 139 -7.45 9.01 -11.05
C LEU A 139 -6.42 9.35 -12.15
N PRO A 140 -6.88 9.79 -13.34
CA PRO A 140 -5.99 10.24 -14.42
C PRO A 140 -5.27 11.55 -14.08
#